data_AF-A0A087JYL6-F1
#
_entry.id   AF-A0A087JYL6-F1
#
_cell.length_a   1.000
_cell.length_b   1.000
_cell.length_c   1.000
_cell.angle_alpha   90.00
_cell.angle_beta   90.00
_cell.angle_gamma   90.00
#
_symmetry.space_group_name_H-M   'P 1'
#
loop_
_entity.id
_entity.type
_entity.pdbx_description
1 polymer ?
#
loop_
_entity_poly.entity_id
_entity_poly.type
_entity_poly.pdbx_seq_one_letter_code
_entity_poly.pdbx_strand_id
1 'polypeptide(L)' 'MPAATRGYDGGKKVPGRKGRVVTDCLDLLLAVAVTAANVGDRYAARLFDAQEQGATEQRLREIA' A
#
# COMPACT_ATOMS: atom_id res chain seq x y z
N MET A 1 -6.59 7.58 -16.80
CA MET A 1 -6.68 6.40 -15.89
C MET A 1 -7.99 5.66 -16.14
N PRO A 2 -7.95 4.34 -16.43
CA PRO A 2 -9.15 3.54 -16.73
C PRO A 2 -10.17 3.52 -15.57
N ALA A 3 -11.47 3.56 -15.90
CA ALA A 3 -12.55 3.54 -14.92
C ALA A 3 -12.54 2.28 -14.03
N ALA A 4 -12.17 1.13 -14.60
CA ALA A 4 -12.13 -0.16 -13.89
C ALA A 4 -11.14 -0.22 -12.71
N THR A 5 -10.22 0.73 -12.61
CA THR A 5 -9.10 0.67 -11.65
C THR A 5 -8.99 1.94 -10.79
N ARG A 6 -10.00 2.82 -10.82
CA ARG A 6 -10.03 4.07 -10.06
C ARG A 6 -11.25 4.10 -9.14
N GLY A 7 -11.08 4.70 -7.97
CA GLY A 7 -12.16 4.93 -7.00
C GLY A 7 -12.47 6.42 -6.89
N TYR A 8 -13.44 6.78 -6.05
CA TYR A 8 -13.75 8.17 -5.74
C TYR A 8 -13.36 8.48 -4.29
N ASP A 9 -12.65 9.60 -4.09
CA ASP A 9 -12.34 10.12 -2.76
C ASP A 9 -13.42 11.12 -2.35
N GLY A 10 -14.25 10.78 -1.36
CA GLY A 10 -15.30 11.67 -0.86
C GLY A 10 -14.76 12.90 -0.12
N GLY A 11 -13.57 12.83 0.47
CA GLY A 11 -12.95 13.95 1.18
C GLY A 11 -12.34 14.97 0.23
N LYS A 12 -11.72 14.50 -0.87
CA LYS A 12 -11.15 15.37 -1.92
C LYS A 12 -12.12 15.68 -3.06
N LYS A 13 -13.27 14.99 -3.10
CA LYS A 13 -14.29 15.06 -4.15
C LYS A 13 -13.76 14.83 -5.57
N VAL A 14 -12.78 13.94 -5.71
CA VAL A 14 -12.15 13.63 -7.01
C VAL A 14 -12.04 12.11 -7.24
N PRO A 15 -12.16 11.64 -8.50
CA PRO A 15 -11.81 10.27 -8.85
C PRO A 15 -10.30 10.08 -8.89
N GLY A 16 -9.80 8.93 -8.43
CA GLY A 16 -8.37 8.65 -8.45
C GLY A 16 -7.96 7.33 -7.79
N ARG A 17 -6.69 7.31 -7.41
CA ARG A 17 -6.04 6.24 -6.64
C ARG A 17 -5.35 6.85 -5.43
N LYS A 18 -5.19 6.06 -4.37
CA LYS A 18 -4.46 6.43 -3.16
C LYS A 18 -3.17 5.63 -3.10
N GLY A 19 -2.04 6.33 -3.09
CA GLY A 19 -0.73 5.75 -2.81
C GLY A 19 -0.49 5.69 -1.32
N ARG A 20 0.16 4.61 -0.88
CA ARG A 20 0.53 4.37 0.51
C ARG A 20 1.93 3.79 0.54
N VAL A 21 2.69 4.20 1.54
CA VAL A 21 4.11 3.89 1.67
C VAL A 21 4.36 3.45 3.11
N VAL A 22 5.12 2.37 3.26
CA VAL A 22 5.64 1.89 4.55
C VAL A 22 7.15 2.02 4.51
N THR A 23 7.71 2.68 5.52
CA THR A 23 9.15 2.88 5.69
C THR A 23 9.59 2.37 7.05
N ASP A 24 10.87 1.99 7.15
CA ASP A 24 11.54 1.67 8.40
C ASP A 24 12.00 2.95 9.15
N CYS A 25 12.42 2.81 10.41
CA CYS A 25 13.03 3.87 11.22
C CYS A 25 14.30 4.48 10.61
N LEU A 26 14.97 3.76 9.69
CA LEU A 26 16.12 4.24 8.92
C LEU A 26 15.72 4.85 7.56
N ASP A 27 14.45 5.18 7.36
CA ASP A 27 13.87 5.66 6.10
C ASP A 27 14.01 4.69 4.91
N LEU A 28 14.20 3.39 5.19
CA LEU A 28 14.22 2.36 4.15
C LEU A 28 12.80 2.07 3.66
N LEU A 29 12.60 2.02 2.35
CA LEU A 29 11.31 1.70 1.74
C LEU A 29 10.99 0.21 1.86
N LEU A 30 10.00 -0.14 2.69
CA LEU A 30 9.59 -1.52 2.92
C LEU A 30 8.50 -1.96 1.93
N ALA A 31 7.49 -1.10 1.71
CA ALA A 31 6.38 -1.41 0.81
C ALA A 31 5.74 -0.16 0.20
N VAL A 32 5.25 -0.30 -1.03
CA VAL A 32 4.39 0.69 -1.70
C VAL A 32 3.18 -0.03 -2.24
N ALA A 33 1.99 0.46 -1.90
CA ALA A 33 0.74 -0.03 -2.47
C ALA A 33 -0.08 1.13 -3.03
N VAL A 34 -0.67 0.88 -4.20
CA VAL A 34 -1.59 1.80 -4.85
C VAL A 34 -2.96 1.15 -4.92
N THR A 35 -3.94 1.76 -4.26
CA THR A 35 -5.32 1.26 -4.24
C THR A 35 -6.28 2.27 -4.88
N ALA A 36 -7.49 1.83 -5.22
CA ALA A 36 -8.54 2.74 -5.66
C ALA A 36 -8.86 3.77 -4.54
N ALA A 37 -9.19 5.01 -4.90
CA ALA A 37 -9.29 6.09 -3.91
C ALA A 37 -10.43 5.95 -2.87
N ASN A 38 -11.37 5.04 -3.10
CA ASN A 38 -12.42 4.66 -2.17
C ASN A 38 -11.96 3.64 -1.10
N VAL A 39 -10.75 3.08 -1.22
CA VAL A 39 -10.22 2.13 -0.24
C VAL A 39 -9.75 2.89 1.01
N GLY A 40 -10.41 2.62 2.14
CA GLY A 40 -10.10 3.21 3.44
C GLY A 40 -8.80 2.71 4.06
N ASP A 41 -8.23 3.51 4.96
CA ASP A 41 -6.88 3.28 5.51
C ASP A 41 -6.76 1.97 6.27
N ARG A 42 -7.78 1.59 7.05
CA ARG A 42 -7.79 0.33 7.81
C ARG A 42 -7.72 -0.90 6.91
N TYR A 43 -8.44 -0.88 5.79
CA TYR A 43 -8.44 -2.00 4.85
C TYR A 43 -7.11 -2.07 4.10
N ALA A 44 -6.58 -0.91 3.71
CA ALA A 44 -5.31 -0.87 3.02
C ALA A 44 -4.12 -1.24 3.92
N ALA A 45 -4.17 -0.95 5.23
CA ALA A 45 -3.18 -1.42 6.19
C ALA A 45 -3.08 -2.95 6.20
N ARG A 46 -4.23 -3.65 6.21
CA ARG A 46 -4.27 -5.12 6.11
C ARG A 46 -3.69 -5.66 4.80
N LEU A 47 -3.77 -4.89 3.71
CA LEU A 47 -3.11 -5.28 2.46
C LEU A 47 -1.59 -5.26 2.62
N PHE A 48 -1.03 -4.34 3.40
CA PHE A 48 0.41 -4.35 3.71
C PHE A 48 0.78 -5.52 4.61
N ASP A 49 0.02 -5.79 5.67
CA ASP A 49 0.28 -6.94 6.56
C ASP A 49 0.34 -8.26 5.77
N ALA A 50 -0.59 -8.45 4.82
CA ALA A 50 -0.60 -9.63 3.95
C ALA A 50 0.54 -9.65 2.92
N GLN A 51 1.07 -8.49 2.51
CA GLN A 51 2.20 -8.40 1.57
C GLN A 51 3.55 -8.59 2.27
N GLU A 52 3.70 -8.09 3.50
CA GLU A 52 4.94 -8.21 4.26
C GLU A 52 5.21 -9.66 4.69
N GLN A 53 4.19 -10.45 5.04
CA GLN A 53 4.38 -11.84 5.45
C GLN A 53 5.15 -12.70 4.43
N GLY A 54 5.00 -12.44 3.12
CA GLY A 54 5.75 -13.16 2.08
C GLY A 54 7.14 -12.58 1.78
N ALA A 55 7.34 -11.28 2.00
CA ALA A 55 8.57 -10.58 1.64
C ALA A 55 9.62 -10.60 2.76
N THR A 56 9.19 -10.57 4.03
CA THR A 56 10.10 -10.51 5.19
C THR A 56 10.86 -11.82 5.38
N GLU A 57 10.21 -12.97 5.14
CA GLU A 57 10.87 -14.29 5.25
C GLU A 57 11.96 -14.52 4.20
N GLN A 58 11.80 -13.95 2.99
CA GLN A 58 12.79 -14.10 1.92
C GLN A 58 14.02 -13.24 2.17
N ARG A 59 13.84 -12.03 2.72
CA ARG A 59 14.92 -11.06 2.91
C ARG A 59 15.79 -11.34 4.13
N LEU A 60 15.21 -11.89 5.21
CA LEU A 60 15.96 -12.34 6.38
C LEU A 60 16.94 -13.48 6.05
N ARG A 61 16.66 -14.28 5.01
CA ARG A 61 17.53 -15.37 4.55
C ARG A 61 18.71 -14.92 3.69
N GLU A 62 18.65 -13.73 3.09
CA GLU A 62 19.75 -13.18 2.29
C GLU A 62 20.75 -12.36 3.12
N ILE A 63 20.38 -11.98 4.34
CA ILE A 63 21.21 -11.19 5.26
C ILE A 63 21.90 -12.07 6.31
N ALA A 64 21.35 -13.25 6.62
CA ALA A 64 21.94 -14.24 7.53
C ALA A 64 22.83 -15.24 6.79
#